data_AF-A0A2E0L534-F1
#
_entry.id   AF-A0A2E0L534-F1
#
_cell.length_a   1.000
_cell.length_b   1.000
_cell.length_c   1.000
_cell.angle_alpha   90.00
_cell.angle_beta   90.00
_cell.angle_gamma   90.00
#
_symmetry.space_group_name_H-M   'P 1'
#
loop_
_entity.id
_entity.type
_entity.pdbx_description
1 polymer ?
#
loop_
_entity_poly.entity_id
_entity_poly.type
_entity_poly.pdbx_seq_one_letter_code
_entity_poly.pdbx_strand_id
1 'polypeptide(L)'
;MPRKRRDDLREATYEDIKTAARKLMADQGTAGLSLRGIARELGMTAPALYYYYDNLDSLITTLIVEDYHHLADAMESARDAHADQAHRQQLVAVMQAYRRWALEHPIDFQLIYGNPIPGYEAPGDLTVPAASRALSVSAGIIADGLGKGVFHVPVEAAQLPESVCVAFRQIAEERGYKHMPVEAIYLAVIGWTRAQGLISLEIYNSLQPVVGDTEAFYQHQIDTLIHLLE
;
A
#
# COMPACT_ATOMS: atom_id res chain seq x y z
N MET A 1 -33.34 -17.18 10.99
CA MET A 1 -33.20 -15.93 10.19
C MET A 1 -33.11 -14.61 10.99
N PRO A 2 -33.34 -14.50 12.31
CA PRO A 2 -33.08 -13.25 13.06
C PRO A 2 -31.60 -12.91 13.29
N ARG A 3 -30.74 -13.94 13.45
CA ARG A 3 -29.31 -13.76 13.73
C ARG A 3 -28.56 -13.12 12.55
N LYS A 4 -28.79 -13.66 11.33
CA LYS A 4 -28.21 -13.15 10.09
C LYS A 4 -28.50 -11.66 9.88
N ARG A 5 -29.77 -11.24 9.98
CA ARG A 5 -30.15 -9.83 9.84
C ARG A 5 -29.49 -8.90 10.86
N ARG A 6 -29.28 -9.37 12.10
CA ARG A 6 -28.60 -8.59 13.14
C ARG A 6 -27.09 -8.49 12.87
N ASP A 7 -26.49 -9.58 12.42
CA ASP A 7 -25.08 -9.63 12.07
C ASP A 7 -24.82 -8.72 10.84
N ASP A 8 -25.70 -8.76 9.82
CA ASP A 8 -25.65 -7.89 8.63
C ASP A 8 -25.78 -6.39 9.00
N LEU A 9 -26.68 -6.04 9.93
CA LEU A 9 -26.83 -4.66 10.42
C LEU A 9 -25.59 -4.18 11.19
N ARG A 10 -24.95 -5.08 11.94
CA ARG A 10 -23.74 -4.77 12.69
C ARG A 10 -22.59 -4.50 11.73
N GLU A 11 -22.43 -5.32 10.70
CA GLU A 11 -21.42 -5.13 9.66
C GLU A 11 -21.62 -3.81 8.92
N ALA A 12 -22.86 -3.51 8.51
CA ALA A 12 -23.19 -2.23 7.89
C ALA A 12 -22.78 -1.04 8.79
N THR A 13 -22.94 -1.16 10.11
CA THR A 13 -22.53 -0.09 11.03
C THR A 13 -21.01 0.05 11.13
N TYR A 14 -20.24 -1.05 11.04
CA TYR A 14 -18.78 -0.97 10.94
C TYR A 14 -18.35 -0.20 9.68
N GLU A 15 -18.98 -0.50 8.54
CA GLU A 15 -18.73 0.22 7.28
C GLU A 15 -19.11 1.69 7.34
N ASP A 16 -20.24 2.03 7.97
CA ASP A 16 -20.65 3.42 8.19
C ASP A 16 -19.62 4.18 9.02
N ILE A 17 -19.07 3.55 10.08
CA ILE A 17 -18.02 4.13 10.93
C ILE A 17 -16.74 4.41 10.13
N LYS A 18 -16.28 3.44 9.34
CA LYS A 18 -15.10 3.60 8.48
C LYS A 18 -15.32 4.68 7.41
N THR A 19 -16.49 4.72 6.82
CA THR A 19 -16.87 5.73 5.82
C THR A 19 -16.87 7.14 6.42
N ALA A 20 -17.47 7.30 7.61
CA ALA A 20 -17.45 8.57 8.32
C ALA A 20 -16.04 8.99 8.75
N ALA A 21 -15.18 8.05 9.14
CA ALA A 21 -13.77 8.31 9.43
C ALA A 21 -13.03 8.83 8.18
N ARG A 22 -13.16 8.16 7.03
CA ARG A 22 -12.56 8.60 5.76
C ARG A 22 -13.05 9.98 5.34
N LYS A 23 -14.35 10.26 5.48
CA LYS A 23 -14.91 11.60 5.23
C LYS A 23 -14.29 12.67 6.15
N LEU A 24 -14.17 12.38 7.45
CA LEU A 24 -13.58 13.31 8.40
C LEU A 24 -12.10 13.60 8.07
N MET A 25 -11.35 12.58 7.64
CA MET A 25 -9.97 12.76 7.18
C MET A 25 -9.88 13.57 5.89
N ALA A 26 -10.83 13.42 4.97
CA ALA A 26 -10.90 14.24 3.76
C ALA A 26 -11.15 15.73 4.09
N ASP A 27 -12.00 16.01 5.07
CA ASP A 27 -12.38 17.38 5.43
C ASP A 27 -11.35 18.07 6.33
N GLN A 28 -10.68 17.34 7.23
CA GLN A 28 -9.86 17.90 8.32
C GLN A 28 -8.41 17.38 8.36
N GLY A 29 -8.04 16.51 7.41
CA GLY A 29 -6.78 15.78 7.44
C GLY A 29 -6.77 14.64 8.46
N THR A 30 -5.76 13.76 8.36
CA THR A 30 -5.60 12.59 9.23
C THR A 30 -5.46 12.97 10.72
N ALA A 31 -4.82 14.11 11.02
CA ALA A 31 -4.68 14.62 12.39
C ALA A 31 -6.00 15.12 13.01
N GLY A 32 -7.03 15.41 12.21
CA GLY A 32 -8.35 15.84 12.68
C GLY A 32 -9.28 14.68 13.08
N LEU A 33 -8.85 13.43 12.88
CA LEU A 33 -9.65 12.26 13.15
C LEU A 33 -9.94 12.11 14.65
N SER A 34 -11.22 11.93 15.01
CA SER A 34 -11.62 11.68 16.39
C SER A 34 -12.94 10.91 16.47
N LEU A 35 -13.08 10.04 17.49
CA LEU A 35 -14.33 9.30 17.73
C LEU A 35 -15.53 10.25 17.93
N ARG A 36 -15.34 11.41 18.57
CA ARG A 36 -16.40 12.41 18.73
C ARG A 36 -16.79 13.06 17.41
N GLY A 37 -15.82 13.28 16.51
CA GLY A 37 -16.09 13.75 15.15
C GLY A 37 -16.92 12.74 14.38
N ILE A 38 -16.50 11.47 14.38
CA ILE A 38 -17.19 10.36 13.71
C ILE A 38 -18.61 10.16 14.26
N ALA A 39 -18.79 10.20 15.59
CA ALA A 39 -20.10 10.04 16.20
C ALA A 39 -21.07 11.14 15.75
N ARG A 40 -20.58 12.39 15.66
CA ARG A 40 -21.36 13.52 15.19
C ARG A 40 -21.76 13.37 13.72
N GLU A 41 -20.83 12.91 12.88
CA GLU A 41 -21.06 12.65 11.46
C GLU A 41 -22.18 11.62 11.25
N LEU A 42 -22.21 10.57 12.09
CA LEU A 42 -23.21 9.50 12.02
C LEU A 42 -24.51 9.78 12.80
N GLY A 43 -24.61 10.91 13.50
CA GLY A 43 -25.72 11.15 14.42
C GLY A 43 -25.78 10.17 15.61
N MET A 44 -24.66 9.53 15.93
CA MET A 44 -24.50 8.61 17.05
C MET A 44 -24.01 9.33 18.31
N THR A 45 -24.21 8.71 19.47
CA THR A 45 -23.54 9.16 20.70
C THR A 45 -22.12 8.60 20.75
N ALA A 46 -21.17 9.34 21.34
CA ALA A 46 -19.79 8.84 21.49
C ALA A 46 -19.71 7.47 22.24
N PRO A 47 -20.51 7.22 23.30
CA PRO A 47 -20.59 5.89 23.92
C PRO A 47 -20.97 4.77 22.95
N ALA A 48 -21.79 5.05 21.92
CA ALA A 48 -22.23 4.02 20.98
C ALA A 48 -21.09 3.51 20.09
N LEU A 49 -20.09 4.33 19.77
CA LEU A 49 -18.93 3.91 18.98
C LEU A 49 -18.04 2.91 19.72
N TYR A 50 -17.99 2.98 21.05
CA TYR A 50 -17.21 2.04 21.87
C TYR A 50 -17.73 0.60 21.84
N TYR A 51 -18.95 0.35 21.32
CA TYR A 51 -19.42 -1.01 21.05
C TYR A 51 -18.80 -1.64 19.79
N TYR A 52 -18.19 -0.82 18.93
CA TYR A 52 -17.59 -1.23 17.66
C TYR A 52 -16.06 -1.21 17.74
N TYR A 53 -15.50 -0.13 18.30
CA TYR A 53 -14.05 0.08 18.43
C TYR A 53 -13.70 0.51 19.86
N ASP A 54 -12.76 -0.18 20.49
CA ASP A 54 -12.35 0.08 21.88
C ASP A 54 -11.77 1.49 22.06
N ASN A 55 -11.11 2.00 21.02
CA ASN A 55 -10.50 3.33 20.99
C ASN A 55 -10.28 3.79 19.54
N LEU A 56 -9.81 5.02 19.37
CA LEU A 56 -9.50 5.59 18.05
C LEU A 56 -8.39 4.80 17.33
N ASP A 57 -7.36 4.37 18.06
CA ASP A 57 -6.21 3.64 17.49
C ASP A 57 -6.62 2.31 16.87
N SER A 58 -7.60 1.61 17.47
CA SER A 58 -8.15 0.37 16.93
C SER A 58 -8.85 0.61 15.58
N LEU A 59 -9.60 1.71 15.45
CA LEU A 59 -10.22 2.11 14.19
C LEU A 59 -9.16 2.50 13.14
N ILE A 60 -8.17 3.32 13.52
CA ILE A 60 -7.08 3.72 12.63
C ILE A 60 -6.33 2.49 12.12
N THR A 61 -6.01 1.54 13.02
CA THR A 61 -5.32 0.31 12.66
C THR A 61 -6.13 -0.54 11.70
N THR A 62 -7.46 -0.67 11.92
CA THR A 62 -8.34 -1.35 10.98
C THR A 62 -8.31 -0.71 9.60
N LEU A 63 -8.43 0.62 9.52
CA LEU A 63 -8.37 1.35 8.25
C LEU A 63 -7.03 1.14 7.54
N ILE A 64 -5.89 1.27 8.25
CA ILE A 64 -4.56 1.04 7.67
C ILE A 64 -4.42 -0.38 7.11
N VAL A 65 -4.86 -1.39 7.87
CA VAL A 65 -4.79 -2.79 7.42
C VAL A 65 -5.66 -3.01 6.18
N GLU A 66 -6.88 -2.48 6.16
CA GLU A 66 -7.76 -2.55 4.99
C GLU A 66 -7.16 -1.85 3.77
N ASP A 67 -6.60 -0.67 3.95
CA ASP A 67 -6.04 0.11 2.84
C ASP A 67 -4.80 -0.59 2.25
N TYR A 68 -3.96 -1.20 3.09
CA TYR A 68 -2.86 -2.06 2.61
C TYR A 68 -3.37 -3.30 1.88
N HIS A 69 -4.47 -3.91 2.34
CA HIS A 69 -5.09 -5.02 1.64
C HIS A 69 -5.65 -4.59 0.28
N HIS A 70 -6.35 -3.47 0.19
CA HIS A 70 -6.88 -2.93 -1.07
C HIS A 70 -5.77 -2.62 -2.07
N LEU A 71 -4.67 -2.00 -1.61
CA LEU A 71 -3.49 -1.78 -2.45
C LEU A 71 -2.93 -3.11 -2.98
N ALA A 72 -2.73 -4.08 -2.09
CA ALA A 72 -2.22 -5.38 -2.47
C ALA A 72 -3.17 -6.12 -3.44
N ASP A 73 -4.49 -6.06 -3.22
CA ASP A 73 -5.51 -6.63 -4.10
C ASP A 73 -5.43 -6.00 -5.50
N ALA A 74 -5.26 -4.69 -5.60
CA ALA A 74 -5.12 -3.99 -6.87
C ALA A 74 -3.86 -4.45 -7.63
N MET A 75 -2.73 -4.57 -6.93
CA MET A 75 -1.47 -5.05 -7.50
C MET A 75 -1.54 -6.53 -7.92
N GLU A 76 -2.12 -7.39 -7.10
CA GLU A 76 -2.29 -8.82 -7.41
C GLU A 76 -3.24 -9.02 -8.59
N SER A 77 -4.36 -8.30 -8.63
CA SER A 77 -5.30 -8.35 -9.75
C SER A 77 -4.64 -7.93 -11.06
N ALA A 78 -3.77 -6.91 -11.03
CA ALA A 78 -3.02 -6.48 -12.19
C ALA A 78 -1.99 -7.51 -12.66
N ARG A 79 -1.25 -8.15 -11.72
CA ARG A 79 -0.35 -9.27 -12.03
C ARG A 79 -1.12 -10.41 -12.70
N ASP A 80 -2.23 -10.84 -12.08
CA ASP A 80 -2.98 -12.01 -12.52
C ASP A 80 -3.63 -11.80 -13.88
N ALA A 81 -4.14 -10.59 -14.16
CA ALA A 81 -4.65 -10.22 -15.48
C ALA A 81 -3.57 -10.22 -16.59
N HIS A 82 -2.28 -10.19 -16.21
CA HIS A 82 -1.14 -10.19 -17.13
C HIS A 82 -0.27 -11.45 -16.98
N ALA A 83 -0.78 -12.52 -16.34
CA ALA A 83 0.01 -13.71 -16.02
C ALA A 83 0.65 -14.39 -17.25
N ASP A 84 -0.01 -14.34 -18.41
CA ASP A 84 0.49 -14.92 -19.67
C ASP A 84 1.42 -13.98 -20.46
N GLN A 85 1.65 -12.77 -19.96
CA GLN A 85 2.50 -11.77 -20.59
C GLN A 85 3.94 -11.83 -20.08
N ALA A 86 4.86 -11.14 -20.76
CA ALA A 86 6.25 -11.05 -20.33
C ALA A 86 6.37 -10.39 -18.95
N HIS A 87 7.37 -10.77 -18.15
CA HIS A 87 7.62 -10.21 -16.80
C HIS A 87 7.68 -8.69 -16.79
N ARG A 88 8.26 -8.10 -17.85
CA ARG A 88 8.27 -6.65 -18.07
C ARG A 88 6.86 -6.06 -18.05
N GLN A 89 5.93 -6.66 -18.79
CA GLN A 89 4.55 -6.20 -18.90
C GLN A 89 3.80 -6.38 -17.58
N GLN A 90 4.06 -7.49 -16.86
CA GLN A 90 3.51 -7.71 -15.52
C GLN A 90 3.98 -6.63 -14.54
N LEU A 91 5.29 -6.30 -14.52
CA LEU A 91 5.82 -5.22 -13.67
C LEU A 91 5.23 -3.87 -14.00
N VAL A 92 5.13 -3.51 -15.28
CA VAL A 92 4.48 -2.25 -15.69
C VAL A 92 3.04 -2.22 -15.18
N ALA A 93 2.27 -3.29 -15.38
CA ALA A 93 0.87 -3.37 -14.96
C ALA A 93 0.71 -3.20 -13.44
N VAL A 94 1.56 -3.88 -12.65
CA VAL A 94 1.53 -3.80 -11.18
C VAL A 94 1.89 -2.40 -10.68
N MET A 95 2.92 -1.76 -11.25
CA MET A 95 3.30 -0.40 -10.86
C MET A 95 2.23 0.62 -11.27
N GLN A 96 1.60 0.44 -12.44
CA GLN A 96 0.46 1.27 -12.85
C GLN A 96 -0.77 1.07 -11.95
N ALA A 97 -1.01 -0.16 -11.48
CA ALA A 97 -2.09 -0.43 -10.52
C ALA A 97 -1.85 0.27 -9.18
N TYR A 98 -0.59 0.29 -8.69
CA TYR A 98 -0.22 1.04 -7.49
C TYR A 98 -0.54 2.54 -7.65
N ARG A 99 -0.09 3.17 -8.74
CA ARG A 99 -0.40 4.58 -9.01
C ARG A 99 -1.91 4.83 -9.10
N ARG A 100 -2.63 4.00 -9.86
CA ARG A 100 -4.08 4.14 -10.06
C ARG A 100 -4.83 4.08 -8.73
N TRP A 101 -4.55 3.07 -7.90
CA TRP A 101 -5.14 2.95 -6.58
C TRP A 101 -4.87 4.19 -5.73
N ALA A 102 -3.62 4.68 -5.70
CA ALA A 102 -3.26 5.84 -4.89
C ALA A 102 -3.99 7.13 -5.34
N LEU A 103 -4.21 7.31 -6.64
CA LEU A 103 -4.92 8.48 -7.20
C LEU A 103 -6.44 8.38 -7.04
N GLU A 104 -7.00 7.17 -7.07
CA GLU A 104 -8.42 6.92 -6.81
C GLU A 104 -8.74 7.01 -5.31
N HIS A 105 -7.76 6.72 -4.45
CA HIS A 105 -7.89 6.67 -3.00
C HIS A 105 -6.89 7.58 -2.26
N PRO A 106 -6.88 8.91 -2.51
CA PRO A 106 -5.84 9.80 -1.98
C PRO A 106 -5.86 9.91 -0.45
N ILE A 107 -7.03 9.73 0.19
CA ILE A 107 -7.17 9.78 1.65
C ILE A 107 -6.60 8.52 2.30
N ASP A 108 -6.87 7.35 1.72
CA ASP A 108 -6.34 6.06 2.17
C ASP A 108 -4.81 6.02 1.95
N PHE A 109 -4.33 6.55 0.82
CA PHE A 109 -2.90 6.74 0.57
C PHE A 109 -2.25 7.65 1.62
N GLN A 110 -2.89 8.78 1.97
CA GLN A 110 -2.38 9.69 3.00
C GLN A 110 -2.40 9.07 4.41
N LEU A 111 -3.36 8.19 4.70
CA LEU A 111 -3.41 7.47 5.97
C LEU A 111 -2.19 6.53 6.12
N ILE A 112 -1.81 5.86 5.03
CA ILE A 112 -0.68 4.92 5.04
C ILE A 112 0.69 5.62 4.94
N TYR A 113 0.81 6.58 4.02
CA TYR A 113 2.10 7.14 3.59
C TYR A 113 2.26 8.64 3.84
N GLY A 114 1.23 9.29 4.38
CA GLY A 114 1.24 10.71 4.68
C GLY A 114 1.89 11.05 6.02
N ASN A 115 1.48 12.18 6.59
CA ASN A 115 1.99 12.62 7.88
C ASN A 115 1.53 11.66 9.00
N PRO A 116 2.43 11.27 9.93
CA PRO A 116 2.05 10.47 11.09
C PRO A 116 0.92 11.12 11.89
N ILE A 117 -0.02 10.31 12.37
CA ILE A 117 -1.09 10.77 13.25
C ILE A 117 -0.50 11.00 14.65
N PRO A 118 -0.61 12.20 15.24
CA PRO A 118 -0.04 12.48 16.55
C PRO A 118 -0.57 11.54 17.64
N GLY A 119 0.36 10.85 18.33
CA GLY A 119 0.03 9.95 19.44
C GLY A 119 -0.44 8.55 19.03
N TYR A 120 -0.53 8.26 17.72
CA TYR A 120 -0.83 6.93 17.21
C TYR A 120 0.47 6.19 16.86
N GLU A 121 0.60 4.95 17.36
CA GLU A 121 1.66 4.03 16.98
C GLU A 121 1.02 2.79 16.34
N ALA A 122 1.36 2.54 15.07
CA ALA A 122 0.82 1.39 14.34
C ALA A 122 1.33 0.06 14.95
N PRO A 123 0.43 -0.85 15.38
CA PRO A 123 0.85 -2.17 15.85
C PRO A 123 1.49 -2.95 14.70
N GLY A 124 2.80 -3.24 14.83
CA GLY A 124 3.58 -3.85 13.76
C GLY A 124 3.13 -5.28 13.42
N ASP A 125 2.65 -6.03 14.41
CA ASP A 125 2.09 -7.38 14.24
C ASP A 125 0.83 -7.41 13.37
N LEU A 126 0.05 -6.32 13.35
CA LEU A 126 -1.15 -6.19 12.53
C LEU A 126 -0.85 -5.55 11.16
N THR A 127 -0.03 -4.51 11.13
CA THR A 127 0.16 -3.67 9.92
C THR A 127 1.26 -4.17 8.99
N VAL A 128 2.35 -4.74 9.52
CA VAL A 128 3.48 -5.20 8.70
C VAL A 128 3.09 -6.34 7.74
N PRO A 129 2.30 -7.37 8.15
CA PRO A 129 1.87 -8.42 7.22
C PRO A 129 1.07 -7.87 6.03
N ALA A 130 0.13 -6.94 6.29
CA ALA A 130 -0.67 -6.31 5.25
C ALA A 130 0.21 -5.47 4.30
N ALA A 131 1.09 -4.63 4.84
CA ALA A 131 2.03 -3.81 4.07
C ALA A 131 2.97 -4.64 3.18
N SER A 132 3.41 -5.80 3.70
CA SER A 132 4.35 -6.67 2.99
C SER A 132 3.78 -7.30 1.74
N ARG A 133 2.46 -7.55 1.71
CA ARG A 133 1.78 -8.24 0.61
C ARG A 133 1.96 -7.49 -0.72
N ALA A 134 1.75 -6.18 -0.73
CA ALA A 134 1.91 -5.33 -1.91
C ALA A 134 3.34 -5.38 -2.47
N LEU A 135 4.35 -5.24 -1.61
CA LEU A 135 5.76 -5.31 -2.00
C LEU A 135 6.13 -6.69 -2.60
N SER A 136 5.58 -7.76 -2.02
CA SER A 136 5.84 -9.13 -2.47
C SER A 136 5.31 -9.42 -3.86
N VAL A 137 4.32 -8.69 -4.36
CA VAL A 137 3.84 -8.83 -5.75
C VAL A 137 4.97 -8.48 -6.72
N SER A 138 5.55 -7.29 -6.59
CA SER A 138 6.64 -6.84 -7.46
C SER A 138 7.91 -7.67 -7.26
N ALA A 139 8.26 -7.98 -6.01
CA ALA A 139 9.44 -8.80 -5.70
C ALA A 139 9.32 -10.22 -6.26
N GLY A 140 8.11 -10.81 -6.25
CA GLY A 140 7.84 -12.12 -6.84
C GLY A 140 8.03 -12.13 -8.36
N ILE A 141 7.55 -11.12 -9.08
CA ILE A 141 7.73 -11.02 -10.54
C ILE A 141 9.21 -10.86 -10.88
N ILE A 142 9.94 -10.02 -10.14
CA ILE A 142 11.39 -9.84 -10.34
C ILE A 142 12.13 -11.14 -10.08
N ALA A 143 11.82 -11.84 -8.97
CA ALA A 143 12.46 -13.10 -8.61
C ALA A 143 12.22 -14.19 -9.68
N ASP A 144 11.00 -14.33 -10.21
CA ASP A 144 10.71 -15.28 -11.29
C ASP A 144 11.43 -14.91 -12.59
N GLY A 145 11.51 -13.61 -12.91
CA GLY A 145 12.24 -13.12 -14.08
C GLY A 145 13.76 -13.37 -13.99
N LEU A 146 14.35 -13.16 -12.81
CA LEU A 146 15.75 -13.49 -12.52
C LEU A 146 15.99 -15.00 -12.64
N GLY A 147 15.10 -15.82 -12.07
CA GLY A 147 15.19 -17.28 -12.13
C GLY A 147 15.09 -17.85 -13.55
N LYS A 148 14.36 -17.17 -14.44
CA LYS A 148 14.23 -17.53 -15.86
C LYS A 148 15.30 -16.89 -16.75
N GLY A 149 16.16 -16.03 -16.20
CA GLY A 149 17.22 -15.34 -16.94
C GLY A 149 16.71 -14.30 -17.93
N VAL A 150 15.45 -13.85 -17.81
CA VAL A 150 14.90 -12.73 -18.60
C VAL A 150 15.19 -11.38 -17.95
N PHE A 151 15.49 -11.40 -16.65
CA PHE A 151 16.05 -10.27 -15.94
C PHE A 151 17.46 -10.61 -15.44
N HIS A 152 18.25 -9.56 -15.26
CA HIS A 152 19.60 -9.58 -14.73
C HIS A 152 19.70 -8.66 -13.51
N VAL A 153 20.55 -9.03 -12.57
CA VAL A 153 20.83 -8.21 -11.38
C VAL A 153 21.69 -7.02 -11.82
N PRO A 154 21.22 -5.76 -11.66
CA PRO A 154 22.05 -4.59 -11.93
C PRO A 154 23.30 -4.58 -11.05
N VAL A 155 24.39 -3.97 -11.51
CA VAL A 155 25.66 -3.92 -10.78
C VAL A 155 25.49 -3.34 -9.38
N GLU A 156 24.64 -2.33 -9.22
CA GLU A 156 24.32 -1.70 -7.94
C GLU A 156 23.63 -2.67 -6.97
N ALA A 157 22.74 -3.53 -7.49
CA ALA A 157 22.07 -4.56 -6.68
C ALA A 157 23.01 -5.73 -6.35
N ALA A 158 24.04 -5.98 -7.17
CA ALA A 158 25.06 -6.99 -6.90
C ALA A 158 26.07 -6.55 -5.82
N GLN A 159 26.14 -5.25 -5.50
CA GLN A 159 27.10 -4.66 -4.56
C GLN A 159 26.43 -4.19 -3.26
N LEU A 160 25.33 -4.82 -2.86
CA LEU A 160 24.62 -4.44 -1.63
C LEU A 160 25.51 -4.59 -0.39
N PRO A 161 25.49 -3.59 0.53
CA PRO A 161 26.16 -3.73 1.80
C PRO A 161 25.62 -4.94 2.58
N GLU A 162 26.51 -5.71 3.23
CA GLU A 162 26.13 -6.94 3.93
C GLU A 162 25.07 -6.69 5.02
N SER A 163 25.10 -5.53 5.70
CA SER A 163 24.09 -5.15 6.68
C SER A 163 22.68 -5.05 6.08
N VAL A 164 22.57 -4.61 4.83
CA VAL A 164 21.30 -4.54 4.09
C VAL A 164 20.86 -5.95 3.68
N CYS A 165 21.78 -6.78 3.19
CA CYS A 165 21.49 -8.18 2.88
C CYS A 165 20.98 -8.96 4.09
N VAL A 166 21.57 -8.75 5.28
CA VAL A 166 21.10 -9.36 6.53
C VAL A 166 19.67 -8.92 6.85
N ALA A 167 19.38 -7.62 6.76
CA ALA A 167 18.03 -7.10 7.00
C ALA A 167 16.99 -7.69 6.04
N PHE A 168 17.31 -7.78 4.74
CA PHE A 168 16.40 -8.40 3.76
C PHE A 168 16.22 -9.90 3.98
N ARG A 169 17.26 -10.64 4.35
CA ARG A 169 17.13 -12.07 4.68
C ARG A 169 16.24 -12.29 5.90
N GLN A 170 16.41 -11.49 6.96
CA GLN A 170 15.56 -11.55 8.14
C GLN A 170 14.10 -11.25 7.80
N ILE A 171 13.86 -10.17 7.06
CA ILE A 171 12.53 -9.79 6.58
C ILE A 171 11.91 -10.91 5.74
N ALA A 172 12.68 -11.53 4.84
CA ALA A 172 12.22 -12.63 4.00
C ALA A 172 11.86 -13.87 4.85
N GLU A 173 12.64 -14.18 5.88
CA GLU A 173 12.36 -15.29 6.78
C GLU A 173 11.09 -15.07 7.60
N GLU A 174 10.98 -13.91 8.25
CA GLU A 174 9.81 -13.54 9.08
C GLU A 174 8.50 -13.53 8.28
N ARG A 175 8.56 -13.18 7.00
CA ARG A 175 7.39 -13.03 6.12
C ARG A 175 7.10 -14.24 5.25
N GLY A 176 7.84 -15.34 5.40
CA GLY A 176 7.63 -16.58 4.64
C GLY A 176 8.18 -16.57 3.20
N TYR A 177 9.00 -15.58 2.84
CA TYR A 177 9.65 -15.43 1.54
C TYR A 177 11.12 -15.88 1.53
N LYS A 178 11.50 -16.82 2.40
CA LYS A 178 12.88 -17.33 2.57
C LYS A 178 13.62 -17.79 1.30
N HIS A 179 12.88 -18.06 0.21
CA HIS A 179 13.46 -18.44 -1.09
C HIS A 179 13.65 -17.26 -2.05
N MET A 180 13.19 -16.07 -1.69
CA MET A 180 13.27 -14.88 -2.51
C MET A 180 14.70 -14.33 -2.49
N PRO A 181 15.33 -14.11 -3.65
CA PRO A 181 16.64 -13.47 -3.72
C PRO A 181 16.61 -12.08 -3.08
N VAL A 182 17.68 -11.71 -2.35
CA VAL A 182 17.77 -10.39 -1.69
C VAL A 182 17.78 -9.25 -2.70
N GLU A 183 18.29 -9.52 -3.89
CA GLU A 183 18.32 -8.61 -5.03
C GLU A 183 16.91 -8.30 -5.52
N ALA A 184 16.01 -9.29 -5.55
CA ALA A 184 14.62 -9.08 -5.94
C ALA A 184 13.87 -8.20 -4.92
N ILE A 185 14.11 -8.42 -3.62
CA ILE A 185 13.56 -7.59 -2.54
C ILE A 185 14.09 -6.15 -2.67
N TYR A 186 15.41 -6.01 -2.84
CA TYR A 186 16.04 -4.71 -3.03
C TYR A 186 15.45 -3.94 -4.22
N LEU A 187 15.36 -4.58 -5.38
CA LEU A 187 14.82 -3.97 -6.60
C LEU A 187 13.35 -3.58 -6.45
N ALA A 188 12.55 -4.41 -5.76
CA ALA A 188 11.16 -4.06 -5.42
C ALA A 188 11.10 -2.85 -4.49
N VAL A 189 11.98 -2.74 -3.49
CA VAL A 189 12.07 -1.57 -2.59
C VAL A 189 12.47 -0.31 -3.36
N ILE A 190 13.44 -0.39 -4.27
CA ILE A 190 13.83 0.74 -5.12
C ILE A 190 12.69 1.17 -6.05
N GLY A 191 11.98 0.21 -6.65
CA GLY A 191 10.81 0.50 -7.48
C GLY A 191 9.69 1.17 -6.68
N TRP A 192 9.37 0.61 -5.51
CA TRP A 192 8.37 1.15 -4.59
C TRP A 192 8.71 2.57 -4.11
N THR A 193 9.94 2.81 -3.64
CA THR A 193 10.37 4.14 -3.14
C THR A 193 10.32 5.21 -4.23
N ARG A 194 10.74 4.89 -5.45
CA ARG A 194 10.64 5.83 -6.59
C ARG A 194 9.19 6.10 -6.97
N ALA A 195 8.37 5.05 -7.09
CA ALA A 195 6.95 5.20 -7.41
C ALA A 195 6.22 6.01 -6.33
N GLN A 196 6.45 5.72 -5.05
CA GLN A 196 5.85 6.44 -3.94
C GLN A 196 6.25 7.93 -3.94
N GLY A 197 7.51 8.27 -4.25
CA GLY A 197 7.93 9.66 -4.38
C GLY A 197 7.16 10.40 -5.47
N LEU A 198 7.01 9.79 -6.64
CA LEU A 198 6.26 10.36 -7.76
C LEU A 198 4.77 10.52 -7.43
N ILE A 199 4.15 9.46 -6.89
CA ILE A 199 2.73 9.44 -6.51
C ILE A 199 2.44 10.49 -5.43
N SER A 200 3.27 10.58 -4.39
CA SER A 200 3.11 11.60 -3.36
C SER A 200 3.18 13.02 -3.93
N LEU A 201 4.18 13.30 -4.78
CA LEU A 201 4.31 14.62 -5.42
C LEU A 201 3.12 14.92 -6.35
N GLU A 202 2.55 13.90 -6.99
CA GLU A 202 1.36 14.02 -7.83
C GLU A 202 0.10 14.32 -7.01
N ILE A 203 -0.16 13.53 -5.96
CA ILE A 203 -1.31 13.72 -5.04
C ILE A 203 -1.29 15.12 -4.41
N TYR A 204 -0.10 15.62 -4.06
CA TYR A 204 0.06 16.96 -3.49
C TYR A 204 0.17 18.09 -4.54
N ASN A 205 -0.16 17.82 -5.81
CA ASN A 205 -0.12 18.77 -6.92
C ASN A 205 1.25 19.48 -7.10
N SER A 206 2.32 18.87 -6.62
CA SER A 206 3.69 19.39 -6.73
C SER A 206 4.38 18.95 -8.01
N LEU A 207 3.97 17.80 -8.58
CA LEU A 207 4.61 17.22 -9.77
C LEU A 207 4.10 17.83 -11.08
N GLN A 208 2.78 18.00 -11.23
CA GLN A 208 2.14 18.47 -12.46
C GLN A 208 2.72 19.81 -12.97
N PRO A 209 2.95 20.83 -12.13
CA PRO A 209 3.52 22.11 -12.60
C PRO A 209 4.95 21.98 -13.17
N VAL A 210 5.67 20.91 -12.84
CA VAL A 210 7.06 20.69 -13.24
C VAL A 210 7.13 19.89 -14.55
N VAL A 211 6.34 18.83 -14.67
CA VAL A 211 6.47 17.85 -15.78
C VAL A 211 5.31 17.89 -16.78
N GLY A 212 4.22 18.61 -16.46
CA GLY A 212 3.03 18.67 -17.30
C GLY A 212 2.21 17.38 -17.23
N ASP A 213 2.58 16.39 -18.05
CA ASP A 213 1.90 15.10 -18.15
C ASP A 213 2.50 14.12 -17.11
N THR A 214 1.84 14.02 -15.95
CA THR A 214 2.29 13.18 -14.84
C THR A 214 2.16 11.69 -15.14
N GLU A 215 1.20 11.27 -15.96
CA GLU A 215 1.01 9.88 -16.35
C GLU A 215 2.13 9.43 -17.29
N ALA A 216 2.41 10.19 -18.35
CA ALA A 216 3.51 9.90 -19.26
C ALA A 216 4.86 9.93 -18.53
N PHE A 217 5.05 10.89 -17.61
CA PHE A 217 6.26 10.97 -16.80
C PHE A 217 6.41 9.73 -15.90
N TYR A 218 5.37 9.33 -15.19
CA TYR A 218 5.38 8.13 -14.35
C TYR A 218 5.68 6.87 -15.18
N GLN A 219 4.99 6.67 -16.30
CA GLN A 219 5.21 5.54 -17.20
C GLN A 219 6.68 5.49 -17.66
N HIS A 220 7.24 6.63 -18.08
CA HIS A 220 8.64 6.70 -18.49
C HIS A 220 9.63 6.34 -17.36
N GLN A 221 9.35 6.75 -16.12
CA GLN A 221 10.17 6.39 -14.95
C GLN A 221 10.11 4.89 -14.65
N ILE A 222 8.92 4.28 -14.74
CA ILE A 222 8.74 2.83 -14.56
C ILE A 222 9.44 2.04 -15.67
N ASP A 223 9.30 2.46 -16.93
CA ASP A 223 10.00 1.82 -18.05
C ASP A 223 11.52 1.90 -17.90
N THR A 224 12.04 3.06 -17.48
CA THR A 224 13.47 3.25 -17.21
C THR A 224 13.96 2.32 -16.11
N LEU A 225 13.18 2.17 -15.05
CA LEU A 225 13.50 1.28 -13.93
C LEU A 225 13.57 -0.20 -14.36
N ILE A 226 12.57 -0.65 -15.12
CA ILE A 226 12.50 -2.04 -15.57
C ILE A 226 13.59 -2.32 -16.61
N HIS A 227 13.94 -1.34 -17.45
CA HIS A 227 15.02 -1.49 -18.42
C HIS A 227 16.39 -1.76 -17.77
N LEU A 228 16.61 -1.33 -16.52
CA LEU A 228 17.84 -1.68 -15.79
C LEU A 228 17.97 -3.18 -15.50
N LEU A 229 16.86 -3.93 -15.59
CA LEU A 229 16.83 -5.37 -15.37
C LEU A 229 17.08 -6.17 -16.65
N GLU A 230 17.08 -5.55 -17.83
CA GLU A 230 17.24 -6.21 -19.13
C GLU A 230 18.69 -6.18 -19.61
#